data_AF-A0A061IPM1-F1
#
_entry.id   AF-A0A061IPM1-F1
#
_cell.length_a   1.000
_cell.length_b   1.000
_cell.length_c   1.000
_cell.angle_alpha   90.00
_cell.angle_beta   90.00
_cell.angle_gamma   90.00
#
_symmetry.space_group_name_H-M   'P 1'
#
loop_
_entity.id
_entity.type
_entity.pdbx_description
1 polymer ?
#
loop_
_entity_poly.entity_id
_entity_poly.type
_entity_poly.pdbx_seq_one_letter_code
_entity_poly.pdbx_strand_id
1 'polypeptide(L)' 'MARKYVLMHMCSYHGTDIQVCSRGDVIHVKVLGILALIDEGATDWKVIAINVNDPEAEKFHVENIRRLR' A
#
# COMPACT_ATOMS: atom_id res chain seq x y z
N MET A 1 4.81 -10.78 20.16
CA MET A 1 5.22 -9.63 19.31
C MET A 1 4.98 -9.99 17.85
N ALA A 2 3.72 -9.96 17.41
CA ALA A 2 3.36 -10.11 15.99
C ALA A 2 3.08 -8.70 15.46
N ARG A 3 3.88 -8.18 14.52
CA ARG A 3 3.65 -8.38 13.07
C ARG A 3 2.21 -8.02 12.67
N LYS A 4 1.83 -6.76 12.78
CA LYS A 4 0.64 -6.22 12.10
C LYS A 4 1.01 -4.87 11.46
N TYR A 5 1.90 -4.89 10.48
CA TYR A 5 1.81 -3.89 9.42
C TYR A 5 0.85 -4.49 8.41
N VAL A 6 -0.36 -3.96 8.35
CA VAL A 6 -1.26 -4.31 7.25
C VAL A 6 -0.85 -3.42 6.09
N LEU A 7 -0.21 -4.05 5.11
CA LEU A 7 0.15 -3.41 3.87
C LEU A 7 -1.12 -3.27 3.03
N MET A 8 -1.56 -2.03 2.82
CA MET A 8 -2.54 -1.73 1.80
C MET A 8 -1.76 -1.56 0.49
N HIS A 9 -1.71 -2.65 -0.27
CA HIS A 9 -1.06 -2.67 -1.58
C HIS A 9 -1.98 -2.03 -2.61
N MET A 10 -1.51 -0.98 -3.27
CA MET A 10 -2.18 -0.42 -4.44
C MET A 10 -1.70 -1.17 -5.68
N CYS A 11 -2.63 -1.67 -6.49
CA CYS A 11 -2.36 -2.15 -7.85
C CYS A 11 -2.75 -1.05 -8.83
N SER A 12 -1.86 -0.69 -9.75
CA SER A 12 -2.26 0.19 -10.84
C SER A 12 -3.16 -0.54 -11.85
N TYR A 13 -4.10 0.20 -12.43
CA TYR A 13 -5.06 -0.31 -13.41
C TYR A 13 -4.52 -0.11 -14.83
N HIS A 14 -3.99 -1.17 -15.44
CA HIS A 14 -3.51 -1.17 -16.81
C HIS A 14 -4.50 -1.89 -17.73
N GLY A 15 -5.62 -1.25 -18.06
CA GLY A 15 -6.65 -1.91 -18.87
C GLY A 15 -7.30 -3.09 -18.13
N THR A 16 -7.19 -4.33 -18.63
CA THR A 16 -7.76 -5.53 -17.97
C THR A 16 -6.82 -6.22 -16.98
N ASP A 17 -5.55 -5.83 -16.95
CA ASP A 17 -4.53 -6.58 -16.20
C ASP A 17 -4.26 -5.91 -14.84
N ILE A 18 -4.81 -6.53 -13.80
CA ILE A 18 -4.53 -6.20 -12.40
C ILE A 18 -3.60 -7.27 -11.85
N GLN A 19 -2.40 -6.87 -11.41
CA GLN A 19 -1.50 -7.81 -10.76
C GLN A 19 -1.89 -7.98 -9.28
N VAL A 20 -2.64 -9.03 -8.98
CA VAL A 20 -3.03 -9.37 -7.60
C VAL A 20 -1.94 -10.22 -6.93
N CYS A 21 -1.48 -9.80 -5.75
CA CYS A 21 -0.55 -10.59 -4.95
C CYS A 21 -1.28 -11.78 -4.29
N SER A 22 -0.62 -12.93 -4.26
CA SER A 22 -1.11 -14.10 -3.53
C SER A 22 -0.75 -14.02 -2.04
N ARG A 23 -1.53 -14.71 -1.21
CA ARG A 23 -1.24 -14.78 0.22
C ARG A 23 0.10 -15.47 0.45
N GLY A 24 1.01 -14.79 1.15
CA GLY A 24 2.35 -15.31 1.47
C GLY A 24 3.44 -14.77 0.54
N ASP A 25 3.08 -14.04 -0.51
CA ASP A 25 4.07 -13.37 -1.37
C ASP A 25 4.90 -12.37 -0.57
N VAL A 26 6.21 -12.37 -0.84
CA VAL A 26 7.15 -11.38 -0.32
C VAL A 26 7.63 -10.54 -1.48
N ILE A 27 7.17 -9.29 -1.51
CA ILE A 27 7.45 -8.34 -2.59
C ILE A 27 8.19 -7.11 -2.07
N HIS A 28 8.97 -6.48 -2.94
CA HIS A 28 9.53 -5.17 -2.67
C HIS A 28 8.49 -4.09 -2.99
N VAL A 29 8.35 -3.11 -2.10
CA VAL A 29 7.38 -2.04 -2.25
C VAL A 29 8.01 -0.68 -2.04
N LYS A 30 7.51 0.32 -2.76
CA LYS A 30 7.76 1.73 -2.47
C LYS A 30 6.69 2.22 -1.52
N VAL A 31 7.11 2.67 -0.33
CA VAL A 31 6.20 3.25 0.68
C VAL A 31 5.73 4.63 0.22
N LEU A 32 4.44 4.86 0.38
CA LEU A 32 3.73 6.02 -0.13
C LEU A 32 3.04 6.83 0.98
N GLY A 33 2.73 6.20 2.10
CA GLY A 33 2.17 6.89 3.26
C GLY A 33 1.79 5.94 4.38
N ILE A 34 1.22 6.53 5.42
CA ILE A 34 0.69 5.81 6.58
C ILE A 34 -0.66 6.37 6.97
N LEU A 35 -1.56 5.47 7.36
CA LEU A 35 -2.87 5.80 7.91
C LEU A 35 -2.95 5.26 9.34
N ALA A 36 -3.25 6.15 10.28
CA ALA A 36 -3.53 5.79 11.66
C ALA A 36 -5.03 5.53 11.79
N LEU A 37 -5.42 4.25 11.84
CA LEU A 37 -6.79 3.89 12.18
C LEU A 37 -6.88 3.64 13.69
N ILE A 38 -8.02 4.00 14.27
CA ILE A 38 -8.36 3.54 15.62
C ILE A 38 -9.34 2.39 15.45
N ASP A 39 -8.91 1.20 15.84
CA ASP A 39 -9.71 -0.02 15.81
C ASP A 39 -9.80 -0.57 17.23
N GLU A 40 -11.02 -0.73 17.73
CA GLU A 40 -11.31 -1.22 19.09
C GLU A 40 -10.50 -0.52 20.21
N GLY A 41 -10.29 0.80 20.09
CA GLY A 41 -9.55 1.59 21.09
C GLY A 41 -8.03 1.47 21.02
N ALA A 42 -7.49 0.77 20.03
CA ALA A 42 -6.07 0.69 19.74
C ALA A 42 -5.73 1.35 18.40
N THR A 43 -4.50 1.86 18.26
CA THR A 43 -4.03 2.35 16.96
C THR A 43 -3.60 1.18 16.08
N ASP A 44 -4.23 1.07 14.92
CA ASP A 44 -3.92 0.12 13.85
C ASP A 44 -3.32 0.89 12.66
N TRP A 45 -2.00 0.79 12.50
CA TRP A 45 -1.27 1.50 11.46
C TRP A 45 -1.34 0.74 10.13
N LYS A 46 -1.90 1.38 9.10
CA LYS A 46 -1.91 0.87 7.72
C LYS A 46 -0.83 1.56 6.90
N VAL A 47 0.08 0.79 6.33
CA VAL A 47 1.09 1.32 5.40
C VAL A 47 0.51 1.26 4.00
N ILE A 48 0.56 2.38 3.28
CA ILE A 48 0.16 2.46 1.86
C ILE A 48 1.44 2.36 1.03
N ALA A 49 1.45 1.44 0.07
CA ALA A 49 2.61 1.22 -0.79
C ALA A 49 2.21 0.67 -2.16
N ILE A 50 3.13 0.75 -3.12
CA ILE A 50 3.00 0.15 -4.46
C ILE A 50 4.16 -0.81 -4.71
N ASN A 51 3.93 -1.92 -5.41
CA ASN A 51 5.00 -2.81 -5.87
C ASN A 51 6.00 -2.01 -6.71
N VAL A 52 7.31 -2.20 -6.45
CA VAL A 52 8.36 -1.52 -7.24
C VAL A 52 8.37 -1.95 -8.70
N ASN A 53 7.83 -3.12 -9.01
CA ASN A 53 7.71 -3.65 -10.37
C ASN A 53 6.40 -3.26 -11.06
N ASP A 54 5.50 -2.54 -10.38
CA ASP A 54 4.30 -1.99 -11.04
C ASP A 54 4.75 -1.00 -12.12
N PRO A 55 4.23 -1.07 -13.37
CA PRO A 55 4.69 -0.19 -14.45
C PRO A 55 4.42 1.30 -14.18
N GLU A 56 3.50 1.63 -13.27
CA GLU A 56 3.26 3.00 -12.82
C GLU A 56 3.96 3.35 -11.52
N ALA A 57 4.75 2.46 -10.93
CA ALA A 57 5.47 2.70 -9.69
C ALA A 57 6.16 4.06 -9.70
N GLU A 58 6.84 4.42 -10.78
CA GLU A 58 7.55 5.70 -10.91
C GLU A 58 6.65 6.94 -10.84
N LYS A 59 5.37 6.84 -11.24
CA LYS A 59 4.44 7.99 -11.26
C LYS A 59 3.92 8.36 -9.85
N PHE A 60 3.94 7.41 -8.91
CA PHE A 60 3.43 7.62 -7.57
C PHE A 60 4.52 8.13 -6.63
N HIS A 61 4.39 9.37 -6.17
CA HIS A 61 5.25 9.96 -5.15
C HIS A 61 4.43 10.42 -3.94
N VAL A 62 5.06 10.55 -2.78
CA VAL A 62 4.37 10.87 -1.51
C VAL A 62 3.62 12.20 -1.61
N GLU A 63 4.22 13.19 -2.27
CA GLU A 63 3.67 14.53 -2.51
C GLU A 63 2.42 14.55 -3.39
N ASN A 64 2.24 13.52 -4.24
CA ASN A 64 1.13 13.44 -5.18
C ASN A 64 -0.08 12.69 -4.59
N ILE A 65 0.04 12.18 -3.37
CA ILE A 65 -1.03 11.46 -2.68
C ILE A 65 -1.91 12.45 -1.95
N ARG A 66 -3.18 12.50 -2.37
CA ARG A 66 -4.17 13.38 -1.77
C ARG A 66 -4.41 12.98 -0.31
N ARG A 67 -4.27 13.95 0.58
CA ARG A 67 -4.84 13.84 1.93
C ARG A 67 -6.35 13.85 1.81
N LEU A 68 -7.00 12.79 2.27
CA LEU A 68 -8.44 12.83 2.53
C LEU A 68 -8.65 13.81 3.70
N ARG A 69 -9.44 14.87 3.44
CA ARG A 69 -9.88 15.82 4.46
C ARG A 69 -11.16 15.32 5.11
#